data_AF-A0A0S8AAK6-F1
#
_entry.id   AF-A0A0S8AAK6-F1
#
_cell.length_a   1.000
_cell.length_b   1.000
_cell.length_c   1.000
_cell.angle_alpha   90.00
_cell.angle_beta   90.00
_cell.angle_gamma   90.00
#
_symmetry.space_group_name_H-M   'P 1'
#
loop_
_entity.id
_entity.type
_entity.pdbx_description
1 polymer ?
#
loop_
_entity_poly.entity_id
_entity_poly.type
_entity_poly.pdbx_seq_one_letter_code
_entity_poly.pdbx_strand_id
1 'polypeptide(L)' 'MRYDPAGPNQEAVGEVAAEHLGPLLYALEVCALSMEEADRGDDARYYRALARKLAEAGGSARSI' A
#
# COMPACT_ATOMS: atom_id res chain seq x y z
N MET A 1 -12.07 -6.47 18.03
CA MET A 1 -10.93 -7.09 17.34
C MET A 1 -10.35 -8.14 18.28
N ARG A 2 -10.48 -9.44 17.98
CA ARG A 2 -9.87 -10.48 18.80
C ARG A 2 -8.37 -10.52 18.48
N TYR A 3 -7.53 -10.52 19.51
CA TYR A 3 -6.08 -10.72 19.36
C TYR A 3 -5.85 -12.17 18.92
N ASP A 4 -5.32 -12.35 17.70
CA ASP A 4 -4.83 -13.63 17.24
C ASP A 4 -3.35 -13.76 17.65
N PRO A 5 -2.98 -14.70 18.53
CA PRO A 5 -1.60 -14.89 18.97
C PRO A 5 -0.65 -15.30 17.85
N ALA A 6 -1.17 -15.76 16.69
CA ALA A 6 -0.35 -16.08 15.52
C ALA A 6 0.06 -14.85 14.68
N GLY A 7 -0.55 -13.68 14.93
CA GLY A 7 -0.35 -12.49 14.10
C GLY A 7 -1.02 -12.61 12.71
N PRO A 8 -0.87 -11.60 11.85
CA PRO A 8 -1.46 -11.63 10.51
C PRO A 8 -0.82 -12.74 9.66
N ASN A 9 -1.66 -13.53 8.99
CA ASN A 9 -1.21 -14.46 7.96
C ASN A 9 -0.62 -13.66 6.78
N GLN A 10 0.72 -13.63 6.66
CA GLN A 10 1.43 -12.82 5.68
C GLN A 10 1.15 -13.26 4.24
N GLU A 11 0.93 -14.54 4.00
CA GLU A 11 0.58 -15.09 2.69
C GLU A 11 -0.77 -14.56 2.24
N ALA A 12 -1.79 -14.69 3.10
CA ALA A 12 -3.13 -14.14 2.85
C ALA A 12 -3.12 -12.62 2.66
N VAL A 13 -2.28 -11.88 3.42
CA VAL A 13 -2.12 -10.43 3.21
C VAL A 13 -1.53 -10.14 1.84
N GLY A 14 -0.54 -10.93 1.40
CA GLY A 14 0.06 -10.82 0.07
C GLY A 14 -0.95 -11.07 -1.05
N GLU A 15 -1.78 -12.11 -0.92
CA GLU A 15 -2.86 -12.44 -1.87
C GLU A 15 -3.87 -11.30 -2.00
N VAL A 16 -4.40 -10.80 -0.89
CA VAL A 16 -5.33 -9.67 -0.86
C VAL A 16 -4.70 -8.42 -1.48
N ALA A 17 -3.44 -8.15 -1.16
CA ALA A 17 -2.73 -7.00 -1.73
C ALA A 17 -2.52 -7.13 -3.25
N ALA A 18 -2.24 -8.34 -3.75
CA ALA A 18 -2.07 -8.60 -5.17
C ALA A 18 -3.39 -8.42 -5.94
N GLU A 19 -4.51 -8.93 -5.43
CA GLU A 19 -5.84 -8.79 -6.03
C GLU A 19 -6.30 -7.33 -6.10
N HIS A 20 -5.95 -6.53 -5.09
CA HIS A 20 -6.38 -5.15 -4.94
C HIS A 20 -5.28 -4.11 -5.17
N LEU A 21 -4.19 -4.47 -5.87
CA LEU A 21 -3.04 -3.58 -6.02
C LEU A 21 -3.42 -2.22 -6.64
N GLY A 22 -4.19 -2.21 -7.73
CA GLY A 22 -4.66 -0.96 -8.36
C GLY A 22 -5.44 -0.05 -7.39
N PRO A 23 -6.52 -0.56 -6.75
CA PRO A 23 -7.25 0.17 -5.72
C PRO A 23 -6.38 0.68 -4.56
N LEU A 24 -5.42 -0.12 -4.08
CA LEU A 24 -4.52 0.27 -2.99
C LEU A 24 -3.58 1.41 -3.42
N LEU A 25 -3.02 1.36 -4.63
CA LEU A 25 -2.19 2.43 -5.18
C LEU A 25 -2.98 3.72 -5.34
N TYR A 26 -4.23 3.64 -5.81
CA TYR A 26 -5.11 4.81 -5.91
C TYR A 26 -5.39 5.43 -4.53
N ALA A 27 -5.71 4.62 -3.53
CA ALA A 27 -5.95 5.11 -2.17
C ALA A 27 -4.72 5.84 -1.59
N LEU A 28 -3.51 5.32 -1.83
CA LEU A 28 -2.27 5.96 -1.39
C LEU A 28 -2.03 7.30 -2.08
N GLU A 29 -2.37 7.45 -3.37
CA GLU A 29 -2.28 8.75 -4.04
C GLU A 29 -3.30 9.75 -3.51
N VAL A 30 -4.54 9.33 -3.23
CA VAL A 30 -5.54 10.19 -2.58
C VAL A 30 -5.05 10.67 -1.22
N CYS A 31 -4.43 9.79 -0.42
CA CYS A 31 -3.80 10.17 0.84
C CYS A 31 -2.66 11.17 0.62
N ALA A 32 -1.78 10.94 -0.36
CA ALA A 32 -0.67 11.83 -0.66
C ALA A 32 -1.16 13.25 -1.05
N LEU A 33 -2.17 13.34 -1.92
CA LEU A 33 -2.80 14.60 -2.29
C LEU A 33 -3.37 15.33 -1.08
N SER A 34 -4.09 14.62 -0.19
CA SER A 34 -4.62 15.21 1.04
C SER A 34 -3.52 15.71 1.98
N MET A 35 -2.37 15.03 2.05
CA MET A 35 -1.22 15.50 2.83
C MET A 35 -0.58 16.75 2.22
N GLU A 36 -0.50 16.84 0.89
CA GLU A 36 -0.02 18.06 0.21
C GLU A 36 -0.93 19.26 0.48
N GLU A 37 -2.25 19.07 0.38
CA GLU A 37 -3.24 20.11 0.68
C GLU A 37 -3.16 20.59 2.15
N ALA A 38 -2.70 19.73 3.06
CA ALA A 38 -2.50 20.04 4.47
C ALA A 38 -1.11 20.63 4.79
N ASP A 39 -0.31 20.99 3.79
CA ASP A 39 1.09 21.46 3.93
C ASP A 39 2.01 20.43 4.62
N ARG A 40 1.69 19.14 4.51
CA ARG A 40 2.44 18.01 5.07
C ARG A 40 3.24 17.29 3.97
N GLY A 41 4.11 18.03 3.30
CA GLY A 41 4.84 17.54 2.12
C GLY A 41 5.72 16.30 2.36
N ASP A 42 6.26 16.11 3.57
CA ASP A 42 7.01 14.90 3.93
C ASP A 42 6.12 13.65 3.96
N ASP A 43 4.91 13.77 4.50
CA ASP A 43 3.96 12.67 4.57
C ASP A 43 3.45 12.30 3.16
N ALA A 44 3.23 13.30 2.31
CA ALA A 44 2.88 13.06 0.90
C ALA A 44 3.98 12.28 0.17
N ARG A 45 5.25 12.68 0.35
CA ARG A 45 6.40 11.94 -0.21
C ARG A 45 6.45 10.51 0.31
N TYR A 46 6.18 10.30 1.59
CA TYR A 46 6.11 8.97 2.18
C TYR A 46 5.06 8.08 1.51
N TYR A 47 3.81 8.57 1.36
CA TYR A 47 2.74 7.79 0.75
C TYR A 47 3.04 7.41 -0.70
N ARG A 48 3.62 8.32 -1.50
CA ARG A 48 4.03 8.01 -2.87
C ARG A 48 5.20 7.02 -2.94
N ALA A 49 6.16 7.12 -2.01
CA ALA A 49 7.25 6.15 -1.92
C ALA A 49 6.72 4.75 -1.54
N LEU A 50 5.73 4.67 -0.65
CA LEU A 50 5.06 3.42 -0.31
C LEU A 50 4.31 2.83 -1.51
N ALA A 51 3.54 3.65 -2.23
CA ALA A 51 2.84 3.23 -3.46
C ALA A 51 3.83 2.68 -4.49
N ARG A 52 4.98 3.34 -4.67
CA ARG A 52 6.04 2.86 -5.57
C ARG A 52 6.55 1.46 -5.17
N LYS A 53 6.86 1.25 -3.90
CA LYS A 53 7.31 -0.05 -3.38
C LYS A 53 6.27 -1.15 -3.59
N LEU A 54 4.99 -0.86 -3.38
CA LEU A 54 3.90 -1.81 -3.62
C LEU A 54 3.77 -2.15 -5.11
N ALA A 55 3.83 -1.16 -5.99
CA ALA A 55 3.78 -1.36 -7.43
C ALA A 55 4.95 -2.22 -7.93
N GLU A 56 6.16 -2.00 -7.41
CA GLU A 56 7.36 -2.79 -7.73
C GLU A 56 7.24 -4.24 -7.25
N ALA A 57 6.74 -4.46 -6.04
CA ALA A 57 6.49 -5.79 -5.50
C ALA A 57 5.43 -6.55 -6.30
N GLY A 58 4.31 -5.91 -6.62
CA GLY A 58 3.22 -6.53 -7.38
C GLY A 58 3.51 -6.73 -8.87
N GLY A 59 4.30 -5.84 -9.49
CA GLY A 59 4.75 -6.00 -10.88
C GLY A 59 5.70 -7.18 -11.07
N SER A 60 6.52 -7.47 -10.05
CA SER A 60 7.40 -8.65 -10.04
C SER A 60 6.62 -9.97 -9.93
N ALA A 61 5.50 -9.97 -9.18
CA ALA A 61 4.68 -11.17 -8.96
C ALA A 61 3.88 -11.62 -10.20
N ARG A 62 3.61 -10.73 -11.17
CA ARG A 62 2.81 -11.05 -12.37
C ARG A 62 3.63 -11.46 -13.60
N SER A 63 4.96 -11.43 -13.50
CA SER A 63 5.90 -11.66 -14.62
C SER A 63 6.57 -13.04 -14.61
N ILE A 64 6.07 -13.95 -13.78
CA ILE A 64 6.49 -15.36 -13.61
C ILE A 64 5.27 -16.27 -13.74
#